data_AF-A0A835S304-F1
#
_entry.id   AF-A0A835S304-F1
#
_cell.length_a   1.000
_cell.length_b   1.000
_cell.length_c   1.000
_cell.angle_alpha   90.00
_cell.angle_beta   90.00
_cell.angle_gamma   90.00
#
_symmetry.space_group_name_H-M   'P 1'
#
loop_
_entity.id
_entity.type
_entity.pdbx_description
1 polymer ?
#
loop_
_entity_poly.entity_id
_entity_poly.type
_entity_poly.pdbx_seq_one_letter_code
_entity_poly.pdbx_strand_id
1 'polypeptide(L)'
;MDHVLQIEIEGTGFLYRQVRNMAALLIQIGCEAQPPHMVPKILAACDRRELAKVATSAPPHGLCLMSVNYSEEALKPPTGCPAVSLGRYHTVSKCKLPFK
;
A
#
# COMPACT_ATOMS: atom_id res chain seq x y z
N MET A 1 24.66 7.19 8.31
CA MET A 1 24.00 7.03 7.00
C MET A 1 22.95 5.96 7.20
N ASP A 2 21.68 6.34 7.26
CA ASP A 2 20.61 5.38 7.52
C ASP A 2 20.38 4.56 6.24
N HIS A 3 20.66 3.26 6.31
CA HIS A 3 20.47 2.34 5.20
C HIS A 3 19.00 1.91 5.15
N VAL A 4 18.16 2.71 4.49
CA VAL A 4 16.73 2.39 4.31
C VAL A 4 16.54 1.64 3.00
N LEU A 5 15.91 0.47 3.06
CA LEU A 5 15.41 -0.25 1.89
C LEU A 5 13.93 0.08 1.69
N GLN A 6 13.58 0.61 0.52
CA GLN A 6 12.21 0.93 0.14
C GLN A 6 11.74 -0.02 -0.97
N ILE A 7 10.54 -0.56 -0.83
CA ILE A 7 9.91 -1.45 -1.81
C ILE A 7 8.67 -0.75 -2.34
N GLU A 8 8.72 -0.31 -3.60
CA GLU A 8 7.59 0.28 -4.30
C GLU A 8 6.86 -0.77 -5.12
N ILE A 9 5.54 -0.80 -5.01
CA ILE A 9 4.68 -1.76 -5.69
C ILE A 9 3.54 -0.98 -6.34
N GLU A 10 3.46 -1.05 -7.66
CA GLU A 10 2.39 -0.46 -8.47
C GLU A 10 1.46 -1.55 -9.01
N GLY A 11 0.17 -1.23 -9.10
CA GLY A 11 -0.84 -2.14 -9.63
C GLY A 11 -2.20 -1.46 -9.70
N THR A 12 -3.09 -2.01 -10.54
CA THR A 12 -4.48 -1.53 -10.68
C THR A 12 -5.33 -1.81 -9.44
N GLY A 13 -4.93 -2.82 -8.66
CA GLY A 13 -5.57 -3.19 -7.41
C GLY A 13 -4.79 -4.30 -6.72
N PHE A 14 -4.98 -4.42 -5.41
CA PHE A 14 -4.32 -5.42 -4.59
C PHE A 14 -5.33 -6.22 -3.80
N LEU A 15 -5.10 -7.53 -3.69
CA LEU A 15 -5.85 -8.41 -2.81
C LEU A 15 -5.54 -8.11 -1.35
N TYR A 16 -6.43 -8.53 -0.46
CA TYR A 16 -6.26 -8.37 0.98
C TYR A 16 -4.91 -8.95 1.45
N ARG A 17 -4.09 -8.09 2.07
CA ARG A 17 -2.72 -8.37 2.56
C ARG A 17 -1.66 -8.70 1.50
N GLN A 18 -1.96 -8.60 0.20
CA GLN A 18 -1.04 -8.98 -0.88
C GLN A 18 0.32 -8.26 -0.79
N VAL A 19 0.32 -6.93 -0.69
CA VAL A 19 1.55 -6.11 -0.67
C VAL A 19 2.44 -6.48 0.52
N ARG A 20 1.86 -6.59 1.72
CA ARG A 20 2.59 -6.95 2.95
C ARG A 20 3.14 -8.38 2.91
N ASN A 21 2.43 -9.28 2.24
CA ASN A 21 2.83 -10.66 2.03
C ASN A 21 4.01 -10.76 1.04
N MET A 22 3.98 -9.98 -0.05
CA MET A 22 5.10 -9.87 -0.98
C MET A 22 6.34 -9.30 -0.30
N ALA A 23 6.20 -8.19 0.43
CA ALA A 23 7.30 -7.58 1.17
C ALA A 23 7.94 -8.56 2.17
N ALA A 24 7.12 -9.32 2.91
CA ALA A 24 7.62 -10.33 3.83
C ALA A 24 8.47 -11.41 3.15
N LEU A 25 8.01 -11.93 2.01
CA LEU A 25 8.76 -12.94 1.26
C LEU A 25 10.09 -12.37 0.72
N LEU A 26 10.06 -11.14 0.20
CA LEU A 26 11.26 -10.47 -0.30
C LEU A 26 12.30 -10.24 0.82
N ILE A 27 11.84 -9.89 2.03
CA ILE A 27 12.71 -9.77 3.20
C ILE A 27 13.35 -11.12 3.55
N GLN A 28 12.56 -12.21 3.58
CA GLN A 28 13.10 -13.55 3.86
C GLN A 28 14.16 -13.98 2.83
N ILE A 29 13.96 -13.64 1.56
CA ILE A 29 14.93 -13.91 0.51
C ILE A 29 16.18 -13.03 0.65
N GLY A 30 16.01 -11.74 0.92
CA GLY A 30 17.11 -10.80 1.13
C GLY A 30 17.97 -11.12 2.36
N CYS A 31 17.39 -11.77 3.36
CA CYS A 31 18.11 -12.30 4.52
C CYS A 31 18.64 -13.73 4.32
N GLU A 32 18.59 -14.27 3.10
CA GLU A 32 19.01 -15.63 2.74
C GLU A 32 18.29 -16.77 3.49
N ALA A 33 17.21 -16.47 4.22
CA ALA A 33 16.39 -17.46 4.92
C ALA A 33 15.60 -18.33 3.95
N GLN A 34 15.34 -17.83 2.74
CA GLN A 34 14.59 -18.52 1.69
C GLN A 34 15.24 -18.30 0.32
N PRO A 35 15.30 -19.33 -0.53
CA PRO A 35 15.93 -19.18 -1.82
C PRO A 35 15.02 -18.42 -2.82
N PRO A 36 15.57 -17.60 -3.74
CA PRO A 36 14.78 -16.84 -4.71
C PRO A 36 13.85 -17.69 -5.59
N HIS A 37 14.24 -18.94 -5.86
CA HIS A 37 13.44 -19.88 -6.65
C HIS A 37 12.11 -20.31 -5.96
N MET A 38 11.89 -19.93 -4.70
CA MET A 38 10.61 -20.14 -4.03
C MET A 38 9.49 -19.28 -4.61
N VAL A 39 9.79 -18.08 -5.11
CA VAL A 39 8.79 -17.17 -5.67
C VAL A 39 7.97 -17.83 -6.78
N PRO A 40 8.55 -18.38 -7.86
CA PRO A 40 7.78 -19.04 -8.91
C PRO A 40 7.01 -20.28 -8.41
N LYS A 41 7.55 -21.02 -7.43
CA LYS A 41 6.86 -22.18 -6.83
C LYS A 41 5.59 -21.76 -6.07
N ILE A 42 5.66 -20.68 -5.28
CA ILE A 42 4.51 -20.13 -4.54
C ILE A 42 3.46 -19.59 -5.51
N LEU A 43 3.88 -18.88 -6.56
CA LEU A 43 2.97 -18.36 -7.59
C LEU A 43 2.26 -19.50 -8.34
N ALA A 44 2.98 -20.55 -8.72
CA ALA A 44 2.42 -21.71 -9.43
C ALA A 44 1.42 -22.51 -8.58
N ALA A 45 1.60 -22.54 -7.25
CA ALA A 45 0.70 -23.25 -6.35
C ALA A 45 -0.69 -22.58 -6.24
N CYS A 46 -0.81 -21.27 -6.52
CA CYS A 46 -2.04 -20.50 -6.35
C CYS A 46 -2.69 -20.64 -4.95
N ASP A 47 -1.92 -21.05 -3.94
CA ASP A 47 -2.40 -21.29 -2.58
C ASP A 47 -1.65 -20.40 -1.58
N ARG A 48 -2.41 -19.58 -0.85
CA ARG A 48 -1.90 -18.69 0.20
C ARG A 48 -1.21 -19.48 1.33
N ARG A 49 -1.58 -20.73 1.55
CA ARG A 49 -0.99 -21.59 2.59
C ARG A 49 0.48 -21.86 2.31
N GLU A 50 0.89 -21.97 1.04
CA GLU A 50 2.30 -22.18 0.68
C GLU A 50 3.15 -20.98 1.07
N LEU A 51 2.64 -19.76 0.86
CA LEU A 51 3.32 -18.56 1.34
C LEU A 51 3.42 -18.51 2.88
N ALA A 52 2.36 -18.89 3.57
CA ALA A 52 2.30 -18.83 5.04
C ALA A 52 3.28 -19.80 5.72
N LYS A 53 3.75 -20.84 5.04
CA LYS A 53 4.82 -21.73 5.52
C LYS A 53 6.19 -21.05 5.54
N VAL A 54 6.35 -20.01 4.73
CA VAL A 54 7.65 -19.42 4.37
C VAL A 54 7.82 -18.03 4.97
N ALA A 55 6.76 -17.22 4.99
CA ALA A 55 6.81 -15.84 5.45
C ALA A 55 5.55 -15.45 6.23
N THR A 56 5.75 -14.69 7.30
CA THR A 56 4.65 -14.03 8.03
C THR A 56 4.45 -12.62 7.48
N SER A 57 3.21 -12.21 7.26
CA SER A 57 2.86 -10.89 6.71
C SER A 57 3.59 -9.75 7.42
N ALA A 58 4.26 -8.87 6.66
CA ALA A 58 5.03 -7.76 7.20
C ALA A 58 4.16 -6.84 8.06
N PRO A 59 4.68 -6.11 9.06
CA PRO A 59 3.88 -5.19 9.89
C PRO A 59 3.15 -4.11 9.08
N PRO A 60 1.97 -3.63 9.53
CA PRO A 60 1.18 -2.66 8.77
C PRO A 60 1.77 -1.24 8.76
N HIS A 61 2.52 -0.87 9.79
CA HIS A 61 3.07 0.49 9.94
C HIS A 61 4.17 0.83 8.93
N GLY A 62 4.72 -0.18 8.21
CA GLY A 62 5.70 0.02 7.16
C GLY A 62 5.10 0.20 5.76
N LEU A 63 3.77 0.10 5.60
CA LEU A 63 3.10 0.28 4.31
C LEU A 63 2.47 1.67 4.24
N CYS A 64 2.82 2.42 3.20
CA CYS A 64 2.23 3.72 2.89
C CYS A 64 1.62 3.71 1.47
N LEU A 65 0.44 4.31 1.31
CA LEU A 65 -0.12 4.60 -0.01
C LEU A 65 0.53 5.88 -0.54
N MET A 66 1.34 5.75 -1.60
CA MET A 66 2.12 6.87 -2.13
C MET A 66 1.34 7.70 -3.15
N SER A 67 0.69 7.05 -4.12
CA SER A 67 -0.08 7.73 -5.17
C SER A 67 -1.24 6.87 -5.65
N VAL A 68 -2.25 7.52 -6.21
CA VAL A 68 -3.35 6.88 -6.94
C VAL A 68 -3.47 7.62 -8.28
N ASN A 69 -3.30 6.89 -9.37
CA ASN A 69 -3.30 7.45 -10.72
C ASN A 69 -4.74 7.45 -11.26
N TYR A 70 -5.28 8.64 -11.54
CA TYR A 70 -6.57 8.84 -12.20
C TYR A 70 -6.35 9.41 -13.60
N SER A 71 -7.23 9.07 -14.55
CA SER A 71 -7.23 9.74 -15.85
C SER A 71 -7.81 11.15 -15.75
N GLU A 72 -7.42 12.04 -16.66
CA GLU A 72 -7.91 13.42 -16.71
C GLU A 72 -9.43 13.50 -16.79
N GLU A 73 -10.08 12.54 -17.46
CA GLU A 73 -11.54 12.47 -17.55
C GLU A 73 -12.18 12.17 -16.20
N ALA A 74 -11.56 11.30 -15.40
CA ALA A 74 -12.06 10.97 -14.06
C ALA A 74 -11.92 12.12 -13.07
N LEU A 75 -11.02 13.08 -13.35
CA LEU A 75 -10.84 14.29 -12.54
C LEU A 75 -11.84 15.40 -12.90
N LYS A 76 -12.59 15.28 -14.00
CA LYS A 76 -13.57 16.29 -14.39
C LYS A 76 -14.78 16.23 -13.46
N PRO A 77 -15.26 17.38 -12.94
CA PRO A 77 -16.47 17.40 -12.15
C PRO A 77 -17.68 16.98 -13.01
N PRO A 78 -18.73 16.40 -12.39
CA PRO A 78 -19.94 16.02 -13.10
C PRO A 78 -20.65 17.23 -13.71
N THR A 79 -21.36 17.04 -14.81
CA THR A 79 -22.07 18.10 -15.53
C THR A 79 -23.11 18.77 -14.62
N GLY A 80 -23.05 20.10 -14.50
CA GLY A 80 -23.94 20.87 -13.63
C GLY A 80 -23.40 21.09 -12.21
N CYS A 81 -22.18 20.63 -11.89
CA CYS A 81 -21.52 21.04 -10.66
C CYS A 81 -21.26 22.57 -10.68
N PRO A 82 -21.54 23.30 -9.58
CA PRO A 82 -21.11 24.68 -9.47
C PRO A 82 -19.58 24.77 -9.61
N ALA A 83 -19.07 25.89 -10.11
CA ALA A 83 -17.62 26.14 -10.17
C ALA A 83 -17.02 25.82 -8.80
N VAL A 84 -15.98 24.97 -8.79
CA VAL A 84 -15.34 24.43 -7.58
C VAL A 84 -15.38 25.44 -6.47
N SER A 85 -16.19 25.21 -5.45
CA SER A 85 -15.98 25.92 -4.19
C SER A 85 -14.57 25.48 -3.79
N LEU A 86 -13.59 26.37 -3.93
CA LEU A 86 -12.34 26.28 -3.19
C LEU A 86 -12.82 26.11 -1.76
N GLY A 87 -12.86 24.86 -1.30
CA GLY A 87 -13.51 24.51 -0.04
C GLY A 87 -12.97 25.50 0.96
N ARG A 88 -13.85 26.20 1.70
CA ARG A 88 -13.40 27.23 2.62
C ARG A 88 -12.30 26.57 3.44
N TYR A 89 -11.05 26.95 3.21
CA TYR A 89 -9.93 26.62 4.07
C TYR A 89 -10.20 27.43 5.34
N HIS A 90 -11.21 27.02 6.09
CA HIS A 90 -11.30 27.40 7.47
C HIS A 90 -10.10 26.73 8.09
N THR A 91 -8.98 27.44 8.13
CA THR A 91 -7.93 27.20 9.11
C THR A 91 -8.67 27.17 10.44
N VAL A 92 -8.90 25.97 10.97
CA VAL A 92 -9.50 25.79 12.28
C VAL A 92 -8.44 26.25 13.27
N SER A 93 -8.35 27.56 13.49
CA SER A 93 -7.36 28.18 14.37
C SER A 93 -7.60 27.82 15.84
N LYS A 94 -8.80 27.33 16.18
CA LYS A 94 -9.15 26.80 17.50
C LYS A 94 -10.11 25.62 17.37
N CYS A 95 -9.55 24.41 17.31
CA CYS A 95 -10.32 23.21 17.60
C CYS A 95 -10.53 23.15 19.12
N LYS A 96 -11.66 23.66 19.61
CA LYS A 96 -12.08 23.43 21.00
C LYS A 96 -12.67 22.03 21.09
N LEU A 97 -11.81 21.01 21.16
CA LEU A 97 -12.23 19.70 21.64
C LEU A 97 -12.47 19.81 23.15
N PRO A 98 -13.68 19.54 23.65
CA PRO A 98 -13.85 19.26 25.06
C PRO A 98 -13.25 17.86 25.29
N PHE A 99 -11.97 17.81 25.67
CA PHE A 99 -11.46 16.63 26.35
C PHE A 99 -12.22 16.53 27.69
N LYS A 100 -13.06 15.50 27.82
CA LYS A 100 -13.52 14.97 29.10
C LYS A 100 -12.61 13.81 29.48
#